data_AF-A0A925UV73-F1
#
_entry.id   AF-A0A925UV73-F1
#
_cell.length_a   1.000
_cell.length_b   1.000
_cell.length_c   1.000
_cell.angle_alpha   90.00
_cell.angle_beta   90.00
_cell.angle_gamma   90.00
#
_symmetry.space_group_name_H-M   'P 1'
#
loop_
_entity.id
_entity.type
_entity.pdbx_description
1 polymer ?
#
loop_
_entity_poly.entity_id
_entity_poly.type
_entity_poly.pdbx_seq_one_letter_code
_entity_poly.pdbx_strand_id
1 'polypeptide(L)'
;MKRTMVTLVFMAAVGAVLAQAPFTIVRPADGSKVREKVHVLIPKNSIPQGGYIGVFLNGKFIEAITPPLTGKYYDYVLDTKGRNIQDGKVNLEVVLYVDYNENPRIVDRSSITVNVSNSASIAIPANGLRLRYKFAPKTELVYTLQQRIAVSTISGTQNRAGGRPAELPIEAEKIRLLYAVDNSYGNGDGLVRIQALPSKGKDYAVLTTSQSTEPQRYFDYMMHPIYMRITGTGREVFGSVPNYFAMEGTSGSTGEDVTLNLYALFPLPTLPEKAVRPGDSWQSRFQNGVLDLDKKDEVTRLTTKFPARGEFAGVEWEMGHPCAKIKNVIASGTTSMEGKQLQARGSAFADDKVELVETIWFALDRGVIVKSMRDMTIDRKMESQGGGLGGPSGPGGPTGGPPGRGRPGVGTGGGPGGAAPPPGGVGQTGLPGRGPGQGRGQGGPPAGFGPPGGFGAPGGGRGAGQGTPQVQYLRIRQQTIFTLEK
;
A
#
# COMPACT_ATOMS: atom_id res chain seq x y z
N MET A 1 -47.64 -74.22 -46.72
CA MET A 1 -47.04 -74.96 -45.58
C MET A 1 -45.58 -74.53 -45.43
N LYS A 2 -45.00 -74.62 -44.21
CA LYS A 2 -43.60 -74.96 -43.84
C LYS A 2 -42.49 -74.77 -44.94
N ARG A 3 -41.30 -74.17 -44.71
CA ARG A 3 -40.56 -73.83 -43.47
C ARG A 3 -39.30 -72.97 -43.79
N THR A 4 -39.01 -71.96 -42.95
CA THR A 4 -37.68 -71.46 -42.49
C THR A 4 -36.42 -71.47 -43.38
N MET A 5 -35.78 -70.30 -43.52
CA MET A 5 -34.39 -70.12 -43.02
C MET A 5 -34.04 -68.65 -42.68
N VAL A 6 -33.69 -68.44 -41.40
CA VAL A 6 -32.56 -67.65 -40.86
C VAL A 6 -32.11 -66.37 -41.59
N THR A 7 -32.14 -65.24 -40.88
CA THR A 7 -31.31 -64.06 -41.19
C THR A 7 -30.69 -63.52 -39.90
N LEU A 8 -29.41 -63.16 -39.97
CA LEU A 8 -28.55 -62.85 -38.83
C LEU A 8 -28.85 -61.47 -38.21
N VAL A 9 -28.57 -61.33 -36.92
CA VAL A 9 -28.56 -60.05 -36.21
C VAL A 9 -27.43 -59.16 -36.73
N PHE A 10 -27.74 -57.91 -37.08
CA PHE A 10 -26.77 -56.82 -37.07
C PHE A 10 -27.19 -55.81 -36.00
N MET A 11 -26.42 -55.74 -34.91
CA MET A 11 -26.60 -54.70 -33.89
C MET A 11 -26.29 -53.33 -34.52
N ALA A 12 -27.29 -52.44 -34.53
CA ALA A 12 -27.03 -51.03 -34.71
C ALA A 12 -26.31 -50.49 -33.46
N ALA A 13 -24.99 -50.38 -33.52
CA ALA A 13 -24.21 -49.63 -32.55
C ALA A 13 -24.56 -48.14 -32.69
N VAL A 14 -25.62 -47.70 -32.02
CA VAL A 14 -25.95 -46.28 -31.89
C VAL A 14 -24.87 -45.62 -31.05
N GLY A 15 -23.84 -45.11 -31.72
CA GLY A 15 -22.79 -44.34 -31.10
C GLY A 15 -23.40 -43.14 -30.38
N ALA A 16 -23.23 -43.07 -29.06
CA ALA A 16 -23.62 -41.91 -28.29
C ALA A 16 -22.74 -40.73 -28.72
N VAL A 17 -23.25 -39.91 -29.63
CA VAL A 17 -22.73 -38.57 -29.89
C VAL A 17 -22.99 -37.76 -28.63
N LEU A 18 -22.06 -37.85 -27.67
CA LEU A 18 -21.94 -36.87 -26.61
C LEU A 18 -21.76 -35.52 -27.31
N ALA A 19 -22.79 -34.67 -27.23
CA ALA A 19 -22.80 -33.37 -27.88
C ALA A 19 -21.69 -32.49 -27.26
N GLN A 20 -20.50 -32.58 -27.86
CA GLN A 20 -19.40 -31.69 -27.55
C GLN A 20 -19.86 -30.28 -27.89
N ALA A 21 -19.86 -29.39 -26.90
CA ALA A 21 -20.28 -28.01 -27.14
C ALA A 21 -19.31 -27.39 -28.17
N PRO A 22 -19.81 -26.67 -29.19
CA PRO A 22 -18.96 -26.10 -30.23
C PRO A 22 -17.95 -25.13 -29.61
N PHE A 23 -16.73 -25.09 -30.16
CA PHE A 23 -15.71 -24.14 -29.73
C PHE A 23 -16.07 -22.75 -30.25
N THR A 24 -16.69 -21.96 -29.38
CA THR A 24 -17.23 -20.65 -29.74
C THR A 24 -17.12 -19.66 -28.59
N ILE A 25 -16.84 -18.40 -28.89
CA ILE A 25 -16.93 -17.30 -27.94
C ILE A 25 -18.42 -16.99 -27.73
N VAL A 26 -18.96 -17.35 -26.56
CA VAL A 26 -20.38 -17.05 -26.24
C VAL A 26 -20.58 -15.68 -25.60
N ARG A 27 -19.52 -15.11 -25.00
CA ARG A 27 -19.46 -13.72 -24.54
C ARG A 27 -18.04 -13.18 -24.69
N PRO A 28 -17.85 -11.88 -24.96
CA PRO A 28 -18.89 -10.92 -25.36
C PRO A 28 -19.52 -11.32 -26.70
N ALA A 29 -20.72 -10.82 -27.02
CA ALA A 29 -21.34 -11.09 -28.32
C ALA A 29 -20.64 -10.30 -29.44
N ASP A 30 -20.75 -10.74 -30.69
CA ASP A 30 -20.25 -9.97 -31.82
C ASP A 30 -20.88 -8.56 -31.88
N GLY A 31 -20.09 -7.57 -32.27
CA GLY A 31 -20.42 -6.14 -32.23
C GLY A 31 -20.42 -5.49 -30.83
N SER A 32 -20.21 -6.24 -29.74
CA SER A 32 -20.32 -5.71 -28.37
C SER A 32 -19.34 -4.58 -28.07
N LYS A 33 -19.82 -3.56 -27.34
CA LYS A 33 -18.98 -2.51 -26.76
C LYS A 33 -18.34 -3.01 -25.46
N VAL A 34 -17.02 -2.98 -25.39
CA VAL A 34 -16.23 -3.56 -24.28
C VAL A 34 -15.22 -2.56 -23.72
N ARG A 35 -14.76 -2.77 -22.47
CA ARG A 35 -13.86 -1.85 -21.76
C ARG A 35 -13.21 -2.54 -20.56
N GLU A 36 -12.12 -1.96 -20.07
CA GLU A 36 -11.38 -2.40 -18.88
C GLU A 36 -10.97 -3.88 -18.89
N LYS A 37 -11.80 -4.77 -18.32
CA LYS A 37 -11.59 -6.21 -18.23
C LYS A 37 -12.78 -6.92 -18.83
N VAL A 38 -12.53 -7.68 -19.88
CA VAL A 38 -13.54 -8.31 -20.73
C VAL A 38 -13.49 -9.80 -20.52
N HIS A 39 -14.55 -10.37 -19.94
CA HIS A 39 -14.70 -11.81 -19.75
C HIS A 39 -15.08 -12.47 -21.08
N VAL A 40 -14.13 -13.19 -21.66
CA VAL A 40 -14.27 -13.98 -22.88
C VAL A 40 -14.64 -15.39 -22.45
N LEU A 41 -15.91 -15.76 -22.63
CA LEU A 41 -16.47 -17.02 -22.16
C LEU A 41 -16.52 -18.04 -23.29
N ILE A 42 -16.02 -19.24 -23.02
CA ILE A 42 -15.98 -20.40 -23.92
C ILE A 42 -16.65 -21.59 -23.20
N PRO A 43 -17.52 -22.40 -23.84
CA PRO A 43 -18.21 -23.51 -23.17
C PRO A 43 -17.27 -24.54 -22.51
N LYS A 44 -17.62 -25.02 -21.31
CA LYS A 44 -16.83 -26.02 -20.56
C LYS A 44 -16.43 -27.27 -21.36
N ASN A 45 -17.26 -27.71 -22.30
CA ASN A 45 -17.03 -28.96 -23.04
C ASN A 45 -16.32 -28.75 -24.40
N SER A 46 -15.92 -27.51 -24.74
CA SER A 46 -15.34 -27.21 -26.06
C SER A 46 -13.81 -27.14 -26.09
N ILE A 47 -13.14 -27.22 -24.93
CA ILE A 47 -11.68 -27.38 -24.83
C ILE A 47 -11.43 -28.79 -24.29
N PRO A 48 -10.80 -29.71 -25.05
CA PRO A 48 -10.49 -31.05 -24.59
C PRO A 48 -9.36 -31.02 -23.53
N GLN A 49 -9.20 -32.12 -22.79
CA GLN A 49 -8.10 -32.26 -21.83
C GLN A 49 -6.74 -32.15 -22.54
N GLY A 50 -5.83 -31.34 -21.98
CA GLY A 50 -4.55 -30.99 -22.61
C GLY A 50 -4.64 -29.91 -23.69
N GLY A 51 -5.84 -29.46 -24.06
CA GLY A 51 -6.04 -28.33 -24.97
C GLY A 51 -5.89 -26.97 -24.29
N TYR A 52 -5.49 -25.97 -25.07
CA TYR A 52 -5.35 -24.58 -24.65
C TYR A 52 -5.78 -23.64 -25.79
N ILE A 53 -6.01 -22.36 -25.49
CA ILE A 53 -6.32 -21.36 -26.51
C ILE A 53 -5.13 -20.46 -26.78
N GLY A 54 -4.87 -20.14 -28.05
CA GLY A 54 -4.12 -18.96 -28.45
C GLY A 54 -5.07 -17.80 -28.66
N VAL A 55 -4.76 -16.64 -28.07
CA VAL A 55 -5.57 -15.42 -28.18
C VAL A 55 -4.91 -14.45 -29.15
N PHE A 56 -5.68 -13.97 -30.11
CA PHE A 56 -5.25 -13.06 -31.16
C PHE A 56 -6.13 -11.81 -31.19
N LEU A 57 -5.53 -10.65 -31.48
CA LEU A 57 -6.22 -9.39 -31.68
C LEU A 57 -5.80 -8.78 -33.01
N ASN A 58 -6.75 -8.54 -33.91
CA ASN A 58 -6.49 -8.08 -35.28
C ASN A 58 -5.43 -8.96 -35.99
N GLY A 59 -5.50 -10.27 -35.81
CA GLY A 59 -4.52 -11.25 -36.34
C GLY A 59 -3.17 -11.29 -35.62
N LYS A 60 -2.90 -10.41 -34.65
CA LYS A 60 -1.67 -10.43 -33.84
C LYS A 60 -1.84 -11.33 -32.63
N PHE A 61 -0.95 -12.32 -32.47
CA PHE A 61 -0.89 -13.16 -31.27
C PHE A 61 -0.61 -12.33 -30.00
N ILE A 62 -1.31 -12.65 -28.92
CA ILE A 62 -1.21 -12.00 -27.62
C ILE A 62 -0.61 -12.94 -26.57
N GLU A 63 -1.21 -14.11 -26.39
CA GLU A 63 -0.76 -15.15 -25.46
C GLU A 63 -1.43 -16.49 -25.75
N ALA A 64 -0.88 -17.58 -25.20
CA ALA A 64 -1.50 -18.89 -25.17
C ALA A 64 -1.73 -19.31 -23.72
N ILE A 65 -2.91 -19.83 -23.40
CA ILE A 65 -3.34 -20.13 -22.03
C ILE A 65 -4.43 -21.19 -21.99
N THR A 66 -4.47 -22.00 -20.93
CA THR A 66 -5.68 -22.73 -20.53
C THR A 66 -6.47 -21.85 -19.56
N PRO A 67 -7.62 -21.28 -19.94
CA PRO A 67 -8.34 -20.38 -19.04
C PRO A 67 -8.89 -21.12 -17.82
N PRO A 68 -9.08 -20.46 -16.66
CA PRO A 68 -9.74 -21.07 -15.52
C PRO A 68 -11.19 -21.43 -15.85
N LEU A 69 -11.64 -22.61 -15.37
CA LEU A 69 -13.02 -23.03 -15.48
C LEU A 69 -13.88 -22.40 -14.38
N THR A 70 -14.78 -21.51 -14.75
CA THR A 70 -15.73 -20.84 -13.86
C THR A 70 -17.16 -21.31 -14.16
N GLY A 71 -17.65 -22.26 -13.37
CA GLY A 71 -18.99 -22.83 -13.52
C GLY A 71 -19.18 -23.62 -14.83
N LYS A 72 -19.87 -23.03 -15.80
CA LYS A 72 -20.18 -23.64 -17.11
C LYS A 72 -19.24 -23.18 -18.25
N TYR A 73 -18.32 -22.27 -17.96
CA TYR A 73 -17.46 -21.63 -18.98
C TYR A 73 -16.00 -21.60 -18.56
N TYR A 74 -15.10 -21.80 -19.52
CA TYR A 74 -13.75 -21.27 -19.43
C TYR A 74 -13.82 -19.75 -19.55
N ASP A 75 -13.22 -19.05 -18.59
CA ASP A 75 -13.28 -17.59 -18.47
C ASP A 75 -11.90 -16.98 -18.69
N TYR A 76 -11.66 -16.45 -19.89
CA TYR A 76 -10.45 -15.71 -20.23
C TYR A 76 -10.69 -14.20 -20.05
N VAL A 77 -9.90 -13.55 -19.20
CA VAL A 77 -10.05 -12.11 -18.92
C VAL A 77 -9.10 -11.28 -19.78
N LEU A 78 -9.63 -10.69 -20.85
CA LEU A 78 -8.91 -9.73 -21.67
C LEU A 78 -8.89 -8.36 -20.99
N ASP A 79 -7.73 -7.97 -20.43
CA ASP A 79 -7.51 -6.63 -19.88
C ASP A 79 -7.21 -5.62 -21.00
N THR A 80 -8.24 -4.99 -21.57
CA THR A 80 -8.11 -4.07 -22.69
C THR A 80 -7.33 -2.81 -22.32
N LYS A 81 -7.38 -2.43 -21.04
CA LYS A 81 -6.71 -1.24 -20.52
C LYS A 81 -5.25 -1.53 -20.16
N GLY A 82 -4.99 -2.60 -19.41
CA GLY A 82 -3.65 -3.04 -19.02
C GLY A 82 -2.77 -3.43 -20.21
N ARG A 83 -3.38 -3.91 -21.30
CA ARG A 83 -2.68 -4.18 -22.59
C ARG A 83 -2.59 -2.95 -23.52
N ASN A 84 -3.07 -1.77 -23.10
CA ASN A 84 -3.10 -0.52 -23.89
C ASN A 84 -3.76 -0.68 -25.27
N ILE A 85 -4.84 -1.46 -25.36
CA ILE A 85 -5.60 -1.65 -26.60
C ILE A 85 -6.30 -0.33 -26.92
N GLN A 86 -6.07 0.18 -28.13
CA GLN A 86 -6.69 1.41 -28.61
C GLN A 86 -8.21 1.24 -28.74
N ASP A 87 -8.94 2.34 -28.51
CA ASP A 87 -10.39 2.36 -28.67
C ASP A 87 -10.79 2.25 -30.15
N GLY A 88 -11.90 1.57 -30.41
CA GLY A 88 -12.41 1.27 -31.75
C GLY A 88 -12.67 -0.21 -31.98
N LYS A 89 -12.91 -0.58 -33.25
CA LYS A 89 -13.16 -1.97 -33.64
C LYS A 89 -11.89 -2.81 -33.52
N VAL A 90 -12.00 -3.94 -32.83
CA VAL A 90 -10.95 -4.94 -32.67
C VAL A 90 -11.56 -6.31 -32.96
N ASN A 91 -10.95 -7.05 -33.89
CA ASN A 91 -11.25 -8.47 -34.06
C ASN A 91 -10.53 -9.25 -32.95
N LEU A 92 -11.29 -9.95 -32.11
CA LEU A 92 -10.81 -10.90 -31.13
C LEU A 92 -11.00 -12.30 -31.70
N GLU A 93 -9.91 -13.05 -31.81
CA GLU A 93 -9.91 -14.45 -32.23
C GLU A 93 -9.31 -15.32 -31.12
N VAL A 94 -9.95 -16.46 -30.86
CA VAL A 94 -9.41 -17.55 -30.06
C VAL A 94 -9.21 -18.78 -30.97
N VAL A 95 -8.04 -19.38 -30.88
CA VAL A 95 -7.64 -20.54 -31.67
C VAL A 95 -7.43 -21.70 -30.71
N LEU A 96 -8.16 -22.79 -30.87
CA LEU A 96 -7.99 -23.99 -30.05
C LEU A 96 -6.77 -24.78 -30.53
N TYR A 97 -5.84 -25.02 -29.62
CA TYR A 97 -4.68 -25.89 -29.83
C TYR A 97 -4.81 -27.16 -28.99
N VAL A 98 -4.36 -28.27 -29.57
CA VAL A 98 -4.09 -29.53 -28.87
C VAL A 98 -2.76 -30.05 -29.36
N ASP A 99 -1.89 -30.47 -28.43
CA ASP A 99 -0.59 -31.00 -28.79
C ASP A 99 -0.73 -32.46 -29.27
N TYR A 100 -0.17 -32.76 -30.44
CA TYR A 100 -0.18 -34.09 -31.04
C TYR A 100 1.24 -34.44 -31.49
N ASN A 101 1.80 -35.53 -30.95
CA ASN A 101 3.22 -35.89 -31.09
C ASN A 101 4.14 -34.68 -30.79
N GLU A 102 3.95 -34.08 -29.61
CA GLU A 102 4.70 -32.91 -29.10
C GLU A 102 4.61 -31.63 -29.96
N ASN A 103 3.76 -31.62 -30.98
CA ASN A 103 3.58 -30.49 -31.89
C ASN A 103 2.17 -29.88 -31.74
N PRO A 104 2.04 -28.56 -31.58
CA PRO A 104 0.75 -27.90 -31.41
C PRO A 104 -0.05 -27.93 -32.72
N ARG A 105 -1.26 -28.51 -32.68
CA ARG A 105 -2.18 -28.53 -33.82
C ARG A 105 -3.39 -27.65 -33.54
N ILE A 106 -3.76 -26.84 -34.53
CA ILE A 106 -5.01 -26.08 -34.51
C ILE A 106 -6.16 -27.06 -34.73
N VAL A 107 -7.11 -27.07 -33.80
CA VAL A 107 -8.32 -27.91 -33.86
C VAL A 107 -9.52 -27.11 -34.35
N ASP A 108 -9.70 -25.89 -33.84
CA ASP A 108 -10.86 -25.04 -34.15
C ASP A 108 -10.53 -23.55 -33.94
N ARG A 109 -11.37 -22.64 -34.43
CA ARG A 109 -11.23 -21.18 -34.33
C ARG A 109 -12.57 -20.52 -34.07
N SER A 110 -12.59 -19.51 -33.20
CA SER A 110 -13.75 -18.64 -33.02
C SER A 110 -13.31 -17.19 -32.98
N SER A 111 -14.03 -16.33 -33.69
CA SER A 111 -13.71 -14.90 -33.82
C SER A 111 -14.95 -14.04 -33.71
N ILE A 112 -14.81 -12.87 -33.09
CA ILE A 112 -15.82 -11.83 -32.96
C ILE A 112 -15.18 -10.45 -33.14
N THR A 113 -15.95 -9.46 -33.56
CA THR A 113 -15.54 -8.05 -33.58
C THR A 113 -16.13 -7.34 -32.36
N VAL A 114 -15.26 -6.81 -31.50
CA VAL A 114 -15.67 -5.98 -30.36
C VAL A 114 -15.32 -4.52 -30.61
N ASN A 115 -16.03 -3.60 -29.97
CA ASN A 115 -15.72 -2.17 -30.00
C ASN A 115 -15.16 -1.75 -28.63
N VAL A 116 -13.84 -1.64 -28.54
CA VAL A 116 -13.12 -1.22 -27.33
C VAL A 116 -13.40 0.26 -27.07
N SER A 117 -13.79 0.59 -25.84
CA SER A 117 -14.18 1.94 -25.47
C SER A 117 -13.75 2.28 -24.04
N ASN A 118 -12.44 2.20 -23.80
CA ASN A 118 -11.80 2.56 -22.54
C ASN A 118 -11.94 4.05 -22.22
N SER A 119 -12.01 4.93 -23.23
CA SER A 119 -12.07 6.40 -23.06
C SER A 119 -13.08 7.11 -23.98
N ALA A 120 -13.20 6.67 -25.24
CA ALA A 120 -13.93 7.35 -26.31
C ALA A 120 -15.46 7.46 -26.08
N SER A 121 -16.00 6.77 -25.08
CA SER A 121 -17.40 6.86 -24.67
C SER A 121 -17.70 7.91 -23.60
N ILE A 122 -16.68 8.59 -23.08
CA ILE A 122 -16.83 9.59 -22.02
C ILE A 122 -16.71 10.98 -22.66
N ALA A 123 -17.85 11.67 -22.80
CA ALA A 123 -17.90 13.00 -23.39
C ALA A 123 -17.26 14.05 -22.46
N ILE A 124 -16.39 14.89 -23.02
CA ILE A 124 -15.79 16.04 -22.32
C ILE A 124 -16.50 17.31 -22.82
N PRO A 125 -17.18 18.08 -21.95
CA PRO A 125 -17.85 19.32 -22.34
C PRO A 125 -16.87 20.36 -22.90
N ALA A 126 -17.35 21.22 -23.81
CA ALA A 126 -16.54 22.32 -24.36
C ALA A 126 -15.99 23.26 -23.27
N ASN A 127 -16.76 23.54 -22.22
CA ASN A 127 -16.30 24.34 -21.07
C ASN A 127 -15.45 23.54 -20.06
N GLY A 128 -15.11 22.28 -20.35
CA GLY A 128 -14.33 21.40 -19.48
C GLY A 128 -15.15 20.70 -18.40
N LEU A 129 -14.52 19.79 -17.66
CA LEU A 129 -15.13 19.06 -16.56
C LEU A 129 -14.91 19.79 -15.22
N ARG A 130 -15.99 20.16 -14.54
CA ARG A 130 -15.96 20.73 -13.19
C ARG A 130 -16.01 19.62 -12.15
N LEU A 131 -14.85 19.13 -11.73
CA LEU A 131 -14.73 17.99 -10.81
C LEU A 131 -15.11 18.40 -9.37
N ARG A 132 -16.16 17.79 -8.81
CA ARG A 132 -16.67 18.07 -7.47
C ARG A 132 -17.19 16.82 -6.79
N TYR A 133 -16.81 16.63 -5.53
CA TYR A 133 -17.40 15.61 -4.68
C TYR A 133 -18.91 15.85 -4.51
N LYS A 134 -19.71 14.79 -4.64
CA LYS A 134 -21.16 14.82 -4.41
C LYS A 134 -21.46 14.28 -3.02
N PHE A 135 -21.51 15.15 -2.03
CA PHE A 135 -21.87 14.78 -0.65
C PHE A 135 -23.39 14.68 -0.52
N ALA A 136 -23.91 13.46 -0.50
CA ALA A 136 -25.31 13.16 -0.21
C ALA A 136 -25.41 12.56 1.21
N PRO A 137 -26.18 13.13 2.15
CA PRO A 137 -26.30 12.62 3.51
C PRO A 137 -26.73 11.15 3.55
N LYS A 138 -26.28 10.41 4.58
CA LYS A 138 -26.46 8.96 4.75
C LYS A 138 -25.76 8.09 3.68
N THR A 139 -24.91 8.67 2.83
CA THR A 139 -24.04 7.89 1.95
C THR A 139 -22.88 7.32 2.76
N GLU A 140 -22.72 6.00 2.73
CA GLU A 140 -21.54 5.32 3.27
C GLU A 140 -20.69 4.78 2.12
N LEU A 141 -19.40 5.13 2.13
CA LEU A 141 -18.40 4.65 1.18
C LEU A 141 -17.33 3.90 1.95
N VAL A 142 -17.21 2.59 1.74
CA VAL A 142 -16.11 1.81 2.31
C VAL A 142 -14.99 1.71 1.31
N TYR A 143 -13.78 2.03 1.74
CA TYR A 143 -12.56 1.94 0.96
C TYR A 143 -11.60 0.92 1.58
N THR A 144 -10.95 0.12 0.74
CA THR A 144 -9.72 -0.58 1.12
C THR A 144 -8.52 0.29 0.78
N LEU A 145 -7.72 0.63 1.78
CA LEU A 145 -6.36 1.15 1.62
C LEU A 145 -5.38 -0.03 1.66
N GLN A 146 -4.50 -0.13 0.67
CA GLN A 146 -3.38 -1.09 0.66
C GLN A 146 -2.08 -0.31 0.80
N GLN A 147 -1.24 -0.67 1.77
CA GLN A 147 0.01 0.02 2.06
C GLN A 147 1.19 -0.95 1.96
N ARG A 148 2.24 -0.53 1.23
CA ARG A 148 3.53 -1.21 1.10
C ARG A 148 4.64 -0.22 1.45
N ILE A 149 5.59 -0.64 2.26
CA ILE A 149 6.77 0.15 2.62
C ILE A 149 8.02 -0.70 2.38
N ALA A 150 9.04 -0.13 1.75
CA ALA A 150 10.39 -0.66 1.69
C ALA A 150 11.37 0.38 2.24
N VAL A 151 12.34 -0.08 3.02
CA VAL A 151 13.43 0.75 3.54
C VAL A 151 14.75 0.13 3.11
N SER A 152 15.66 0.94 2.56
CA SER A 152 16.95 0.49 2.04
C SER A 152 18.03 1.56 2.18
N THR A 153 19.28 1.17 2.38
CA THR A 153 20.41 2.11 2.37
C THR A 153 21.02 2.21 0.97
N ILE A 154 21.29 3.45 0.51
CA ILE A 154 21.92 3.75 -0.79
C ILE A 154 23.14 4.65 -0.59
N SER A 155 24.09 4.62 -1.52
CA SER A 155 25.23 5.55 -1.54
C SER A 155 24.85 6.95 -2.07
N GLY A 156 25.66 7.96 -1.76
CA GLY A 156 25.49 9.30 -2.34
C GLY A 156 25.64 9.35 -3.87
N THR A 157 26.35 8.40 -4.49
CA THR A 157 26.38 8.25 -5.96
C THR A 157 25.06 7.68 -6.49
N GLN A 158 24.48 6.69 -5.82
CA GLN A 158 23.16 6.13 -6.17
C GLN A 158 22.03 7.14 -5.98
N ASN A 159 22.07 7.98 -4.93
CA ASN A 159 21.08 9.04 -4.74
C ASN A 159 21.09 10.03 -5.93
N ARG A 160 22.27 10.55 -6.30
CA ARG A 160 22.43 11.46 -7.44
C ARG A 160 22.03 10.84 -8.78
N ALA A 161 22.34 9.56 -8.99
CA ALA A 161 22.07 8.86 -10.25
C ALA A 161 20.64 8.30 -10.38
N GLY A 162 19.77 8.45 -9.36
CA GLY A 162 18.45 7.80 -9.36
C GLY A 162 18.54 6.27 -9.33
N GLY A 163 19.47 5.72 -8.55
CA GLY A 163 19.83 4.29 -8.53
C GLY A 163 18.64 3.35 -8.31
N ARG A 164 18.80 2.09 -8.76
CA ARG A 164 17.73 1.07 -8.85
C ARG A 164 16.80 1.10 -7.62
N PRO A 165 15.47 1.24 -7.79
CA PRO A 165 14.55 1.28 -6.67
C PRO A 165 14.61 -0.03 -5.86
N ALA A 166 14.56 0.08 -4.53
CA ALA A 166 14.27 -1.07 -3.69
C ALA A 166 12.91 -1.67 -4.09
N GLU A 167 12.84 -2.99 -4.16
CA GLU A 167 11.61 -3.71 -4.49
C GLU A 167 10.65 -3.61 -3.30
N LEU A 168 9.39 -3.24 -3.58
CA LEU A 168 8.36 -3.16 -2.54
C LEU A 168 7.94 -4.56 -2.13
N PRO A 169 7.61 -4.80 -0.84
CA PRO A 169 7.04 -6.08 -0.41
C PRO A 169 5.82 -6.48 -1.26
N ILE A 170 5.74 -7.77 -1.58
CA ILE A 170 4.61 -8.33 -2.34
C ILE A 170 3.33 -8.18 -1.51
N GLU A 171 3.42 -8.53 -0.23
CA GLU A 171 2.36 -8.34 0.76
C GLU A 171 2.17 -6.85 1.06
N ALA A 172 0.91 -6.49 1.29
CA ALA A 172 0.49 -5.13 1.63
C ALA A 172 -0.41 -5.21 2.85
N GLU A 173 -0.20 -4.31 3.82
CA GLU A 173 -1.14 -4.11 4.90
C GLU A 173 -2.45 -3.55 4.33
N LYS A 174 -3.59 -4.02 4.83
CA LYS A 174 -4.92 -3.65 4.32
C LYS A 174 -5.77 -3.03 5.42
N ILE A 175 -6.07 -1.76 5.27
CA ILE A 175 -6.95 -1.00 6.18
C ILE A 175 -8.29 -0.81 5.48
N ARG A 176 -9.40 -1.17 6.13
CA ARG A 176 -10.75 -0.81 5.67
C ARG A 176 -11.17 0.49 6.33
N LEU A 177 -11.72 1.41 5.55
CA LEU A 177 -12.03 2.77 5.98
C LEU A 177 -13.45 3.13 5.54
N LEU A 178 -14.32 3.43 6.50
CA LEU A 178 -15.61 4.05 6.25
C LEU A 178 -15.43 5.54 6.01
N TYR A 179 -16.10 6.08 5.00
CA TYR A 179 -16.34 7.50 4.79
C TYR A 179 -17.87 7.68 4.72
N ALA A 180 -18.47 8.07 5.84
CA ALA A 180 -19.90 8.35 5.93
C ALA A 180 -20.14 9.85 5.76
N VAL A 181 -21.13 10.22 4.95
CA VAL A 181 -21.57 11.61 4.79
C VAL A 181 -22.71 11.87 5.77
N ASP A 182 -22.39 12.45 6.92
CA ASP A 182 -23.38 12.69 7.98
C ASP A 182 -24.19 13.98 7.72
N ASN A 183 -23.63 14.95 6.99
CA ASN A 183 -24.34 16.15 6.56
C ASN A 183 -23.80 16.70 5.22
N SER A 184 -24.64 17.47 4.51
CA SER A 184 -24.25 18.28 3.34
C SER A 184 -24.70 19.73 3.53
N TYR A 185 -23.83 20.67 3.18
CA TYR A 185 -24.07 22.10 3.33
C TYR A 185 -24.47 22.72 2.00
N GLY A 186 -25.30 23.77 2.01
CA GLY A 186 -25.83 24.43 0.80
C GLY A 186 -24.77 25.01 -0.15
N ASN A 187 -23.51 25.17 0.30
CA ASN A 187 -22.38 25.59 -0.53
C ASN A 187 -21.66 24.41 -1.23
N GLY A 188 -22.12 23.17 -1.04
CA GLY A 188 -21.50 21.96 -1.59
C GLY A 188 -20.39 21.35 -0.73
N ASP A 189 -20.21 21.80 0.52
CA ASP A 189 -19.38 21.09 1.50
C ASP A 189 -20.10 19.85 2.05
N GLY A 190 -19.34 18.89 2.56
CA GLY A 190 -19.84 17.74 3.31
C GLY A 190 -19.23 17.68 4.71
N LEU A 191 -20.01 17.23 5.69
CA LEU A 191 -19.46 16.68 6.94
C LEU A 191 -19.24 15.19 6.70
N VAL A 192 -17.97 14.78 6.71
CA VAL A 192 -17.57 13.39 6.47
C VAL A 192 -16.94 12.82 7.73
N ARG A 193 -17.51 11.71 8.19
CA ARG A 193 -17.01 10.86 9.25
C ARG A 193 -16.11 9.78 8.65
N ILE A 194 -14.85 9.74 9.07
CA ILE A 194 -13.88 8.73 8.65
C ILE A 194 -13.60 7.80 9.83
N GLN A 195 -13.64 6.49 9.61
CA GLN A 195 -13.46 5.50 10.68
C GLN A 195 -12.75 4.25 10.12
N ALA A 196 -11.83 3.65 10.89
CA ALA A 196 -11.34 2.32 10.57
C ALA A 196 -12.47 1.29 10.71
N LEU A 197 -12.48 0.26 9.87
CA LEU A 197 -13.40 -0.86 9.98
C LEU A 197 -12.63 -2.17 10.20
N PRO A 198 -13.22 -3.13 10.94
CA PRO A 198 -12.77 -4.51 10.97
C PRO A 198 -12.59 -5.13 9.58
N SER A 199 -11.76 -6.17 9.51
CA SER A 199 -11.64 -7.00 8.32
C SER A 199 -12.99 -7.60 7.93
N LYS A 200 -13.28 -7.73 6.63
CA LYS A 200 -14.58 -8.26 6.15
C LYS A 200 -14.84 -9.65 6.73
N GLY A 201 -15.96 -9.81 7.43
CA GLY A 201 -16.32 -11.06 8.13
C GLY A 201 -15.64 -11.26 9.49
N LYS A 202 -15.07 -10.22 10.09
CA LYS A 202 -14.47 -10.22 11.43
C LYS A 202 -14.93 -9.00 12.24
N ASP A 203 -14.78 -9.11 13.54
CA ASP A 203 -14.90 -8.07 14.58
C ASP A 203 -13.58 -7.32 14.84
N TYR A 204 -12.47 -7.75 14.24
CA TYR A 204 -11.15 -7.12 14.39
C TYR A 204 -10.41 -6.84 13.07
N ALA A 205 -9.38 -6.01 13.15
CA ALA A 205 -8.30 -5.89 12.17
C ALA A 205 -6.93 -6.07 12.87
N VAL A 206 -5.89 -6.41 12.11
CA VAL A 206 -4.50 -6.46 12.59
C VAL A 206 -3.73 -5.41 11.81
N LEU A 207 -3.28 -4.35 12.49
CA LEU A 207 -2.83 -3.10 11.89
C LEU A 207 -1.61 -2.53 12.62
N THR A 208 -0.72 -1.90 11.87
CA THR A 208 0.46 -1.18 12.35
C THR A 208 0.12 0.30 12.49
N THR A 209 0.38 0.90 13.64
CA THR A 209 0.11 2.33 13.90
C THR A 209 1.39 3.17 13.82
N SER A 210 1.28 4.49 13.87
CA SER A 210 2.46 5.37 13.94
C SER A 210 3.27 5.21 15.24
N GLN A 211 2.71 4.57 16.27
CA GLN A 211 3.33 4.39 17.59
C GLN A 211 3.87 2.96 17.80
N SER A 212 3.60 2.01 16.90
CA SER A 212 4.05 0.62 16.99
C SER A 212 4.82 0.19 15.74
N THR A 213 5.93 -0.51 15.92
CA THR A 213 6.66 -1.16 14.81
C THR A 213 6.10 -2.55 14.47
N GLU A 214 5.22 -3.10 15.31
CA GLU A 214 4.59 -4.41 15.12
C GLU A 214 3.08 -4.27 14.88
N PRO A 215 2.47 -5.13 14.02
CA PRO A 215 1.03 -5.14 13.83
C PRO A 215 0.27 -5.59 15.10
N GLN A 216 -0.67 -4.77 15.55
CA GLN A 216 -1.50 -5.04 16.74
C GLN A 216 -2.95 -5.34 16.35
N ARG A 217 -3.66 -6.09 17.20
CA ARG A 217 -5.09 -6.37 17.00
C ARG A 217 -5.94 -5.24 17.56
N TYR A 218 -6.78 -4.67 16.71
CA TYR A 218 -7.79 -3.68 17.09
C TYR A 218 -9.18 -4.27 16.83
N PHE A 219 -10.02 -4.29 17.85
CA PHE A 219 -11.43 -4.69 17.75
C PHE A 219 -12.31 -3.50 17.35
N ASP A 220 -13.51 -3.77 16.85
CA ASP A 220 -14.48 -2.78 16.39
C ASP A 220 -14.75 -1.66 17.41
N TYR A 221 -14.92 -2.01 18.69
CA TYR A 221 -15.14 -1.07 19.79
C TYR A 221 -13.96 -0.14 20.09
N MET A 222 -12.77 -0.42 19.53
CA MET A 222 -11.56 0.41 19.64
C MET A 222 -11.39 1.33 18.41
N MET A 223 -12.16 1.12 17.34
CA MET A 223 -12.02 1.86 16.07
C MET A 223 -12.93 3.07 16.04
N HIS A 224 -12.40 4.24 16.38
CA HIS A 224 -13.21 5.44 16.58
C HIS A 224 -13.22 6.40 15.39
N PRO A 225 -14.35 7.10 15.18
CA PRO A 225 -14.50 8.04 14.09
C PRO A 225 -13.75 9.36 14.34
N ILE A 226 -13.23 9.93 13.25
CA ILE A 226 -12.88 11.34 13.14
C ILE A 226 -13.88 12.04 12.23
N TYR A 227 -14.03 13.36 12.37
CA TYR A 227 -14.96 14.15 11.57
C TYR A 227 -14.21 15.27 10.85
N MET A 228 -14.49 15.45 9.56
CA MET A 228 -14.00 16.60 8.79
C MET A 228 -15.13 17.26 8.03
N ARG A 229 -15.25 18.59 8.15
CA ARG A 229 -15.95 19.37 7.14
C ARG A 229 -15.01 19.58 5.96
N ILE A 230 -15.38 19.05 4.80
CA ILE A 230 -14.60 19.17 3.56
C ILE A 230 -15.42 19.87 2.48
N THR A 231 -14.74 20.73 1.72
CA THR A 231 -15.33 21.40 0.55
C THR A 231 -15.63 20.43 -0.57
N GLY A 232 -16.48 20.83 -1.51
CA GLY A 232 -16.72 20.08 -2.76
C GLY A 232 -15.47 19.80 -3.62
N THR A 233 -14.29 20.36 -3.30
CA THR A 233 -12.99 20.00 -3.91
C THR A 233 -12.08 19.15 -3.01
N GLY A 234 -12.57 18.65 -1.87
CA GLY A 234 -11.83 17.78 -0.94
C GLY A 234 -10.99 18.52 0.11
N ARG A 235 -10.90 19.86 0.03
CA ARG A 235 -10.17 20.65 1.02
C ARG A 235 -10.88 20.65 2.36
N GLU A 236 -10.14 20.31 3.40
CA GLU A 236 -10.56 20.54 4.78
C GLU A 236 -10.86 22.01 5.06
N VAL A 237 -12.03 22.24 5.66
CA VAL A 237 -12.50 23.48 6.30
C VAL A 237 -12.26 23.40 7.82
N PHE A 238 -12.58 22.25 8.42
CA PHE A 238 -12.47 21.97 9.85
C PHE A 238 -12.30 20.46 10.07
N GLY A 239 -11.57 20.06 11.12
CA GLY A 239 -11.42 18.69 11.56
C GLY A 239 -11.63 18.56 13.08
N SER A 240 -12.13 17.42 13.54
CA SER A 240 -12.35 17.11 14.96
C SER A 240 -12.19 15.62 15.24
N VAL A 241 -11.69 15.28 16.43
CA VAL A 241 -11.61 13.92 16.96
C VAL A 241 -12.39 13.90 18.29
N PRO A 242 -13.67 13.49 18.28
CA PRO A 242 -14.47 13.49 19.50
C PRO A 242 -13.92 12.51 20.54
N ASN A 243 -13.97 12.92 21.80
CA ASN A 243 -13.69 12.02 22.91
C ASN A 243 -14.76 10.93 22.98
N TYR A 244 -14.34 9.67 22.82
CA TYR A 244 -15.21 8.54 23.09
C TYR A 244 -15.29 8.28 24.58
N PHE A 245 -16.50 8.30 25.12
CA PHE A 245 -16.81 7.87 26.48
C PHE A 245 -17.69 6.62 26.35
N ALA A 246 -17.20 5.48 26.84
CA ALA A 246 -18.00 4.25 26.89
C ALA A 246 -19.23 4.47 27.79
N MET A 247 -20.36 3.83 27.46
CA MET A 247 -21.53 3.86 28.33
C MET A 247 -21.21 3.22 29.69
N GLU A 248 -21.63 3.87 30.76
CA GLU A 248 -21.45 3.42 32.14
C GLU A 248 -22.04 2.01 32.32
N GLY A 249 -21.27 1.10 32.92
CA GLY A 249 -21.62 -0.31 33.07
C GLY A 249 -21.13 -1.23 31.95
N THR A 250 -20.53 -0.71 30.87
CA THR A 250 -19.80 -1.56 29.91
C THR A 250 -18.46 -1.98 30.53
N SER A 251 -18.26 -3.27 30.80
CA SER A 251 -17.03 -3.80 31.42
C SER A 251 -15.80 -3.46 30.56
N GLY A 252 -14.96 -2.56 31.06
CA GLY A 252 -13.93 -1.83 30.31
C GLY A 252 -13.91 -0.32 30.61
N SER A 253 -14.94 0.20 31.29
CA SER A 253 -15.06 1.60 31.70
C SER A 253 -14.27 1.95 32.98
N THR A 254 -12.94 2.05 32.87
CA THR A 254 -12.19 3.09 33.61
C THR A 254 -11.73 4.15 32.61
N GLY A 255 -11.40 5.35 33.08
CA GLY A 255 -10.90 6.45 32.22
C GLY A 255 -9.48 6.23 31.67
N GLU A 256 -9.00 4.99 31.68
CA GLU A 256 -7.65 4.56 31.39
C GLU A 256 -7.66 3.63 30.16
N ASP A 257 -7.81 4.19 28.96
CA ASP A 257 -7.10 3.72 27.74
C ASP A 257 -7.49 4.50 26.47
N VAL A 258 -7.33 5.83 26.50
CA VAL A 258 -7.28 6.63 25.25
C VAL A 258 -6.15 6.12 24.33
N THR A 259 -5.14 5.49 24.92
CA THR A 259 -4.01 4.75 24.34
C THR A 259 -4.37 3.52 23.50
N LEU A 260 -5.53 2.88 23.72
CA LEU A 260 -5.97 1.74 22.90
C LEU A 260 -6.85 2.14 21.71
N ASN A 261 -7.28 3.40 21.64
CA ASN A 261 -8.22 3.88 20.64
C ASN A 261 -7.54 4.11 19.27
N LEU A 262 -8.01 3.42 18.25
CA LEU A 262 -7.54 3.56 16.87
C LEU A 262 -8.32 4.63 16.12
N TYR A 263 -7.60 5.67 15.68
CA TYR A 263 -8.10 6.69 14.77
C TYR A 263 -7.37 6.61 13.43
N ALA A 264 -8.11 6.43 12.33
CA ALA A 264 -7.54 6.32 10.99
C ALA A 264 -7.86 7.56 10.15
N LEU A 265 -6.82 8.31 9.79
CA LEU A 265 -6.93 9.62 9.13
C LEU A 265 -6.26 9.60 7.76
N PHE A 266 -7.09 9.38 6.73
CA PHE A 266 -6.68 9.42 5.34
C PHE A 266 -7.51 10.47 4.61
N PRO A 267 -6.99 11.69 4.37
CA PRO A 267 -7.78 12.73 3.73
C PRO A 267 -8.07 12.44 2.25
N LEU A 268 -9.27 12.79 1.79
CA LEU A 268 -9.59 12.75 0.35
C LEU A 268 -8.69 13.73 -0.43
N PRO A 269 -8.10 13.31 -1.57
CA PRO A 269 -7.33 14.17 -2.46
C PRO A 269 -8.07 15.43 -2.94
N THR A 270 -7.32 16.51 -3.23
CA THR A 270 -7.92 17.75 -3.76
C THR A 270 -8.19 17.70 -5.25
N LEU A 271 -9.36 18.21 -5.64
CA LEU A 271 -9.79 18.42 -7.03
C LEU A 271 -9.53 19.87 -7.49
N PRO A 272 -9.43 20.13 -8.81
CA PRO A 272 -9.26 21.48 -9.34
C PRO A 272 -10.45 22.41 -9.02
N GLU A 273 -10.14 23.68 -8.74
CA GLU A 273 -11.17 24.71 -8.51
C GLU A 273 -11.91 25.09 -9.81
N LYS A 274 -11.19 25.19 -10.91
CA LYS A 274 -11.76 25.52 -12.23
C LYS A 274 -12.18 24.24 -12.96
N ALA A 275 -12.97 24.38 -14.02
CA ALA A 275 -13.20 23.28 -14.95
C ALA A 275 -11.90 22.97 -15.72
N VAL A 276 -11.70 21.72 -16.10
CA VAL A 276 -10.46 21.24 -16.74
C VAL A 276 -10.72 20.45 -18.03
N ARG A 277 -9.82 20.57 -19.00
CA ARG A 277 -9.71 19.79 -20.24
C ARG A 277 -8.41 18.95 -20.24
N PRO A 278 -8.31 17.86 -21.02
CA PRO A 278 -7.10 17.04 -21.05
C PRO A 278 -5.86 17.87 -21.37
N GLY A 279 -4.79 17.72 -20.57
CA GLY A 279 -3.56 18.51 -20.64
C GLY A 279 -3.56 19.78 -19.79
N ASP A 280 -4.70 20.23 -19.25
CA ASP A 280 -4.73 21.34 -18.29
C ASP A 280 -3.96 20.98 -17.01
N SER A 281 -3.24 21.97 -16.46
CA SER A 281 -2.54 21.81 -15.18
C SER A 281 -2.79 22.99 -14.23
N TRP A 282 -2.70 22.73 -12.93
CA TRP A 282 -2.97 23.69 -11.86
C TRP A 282 -2.06 23.48 -10.65
N GLN A 283 -2.02 24.48 -9.76
CA GLN A 283 -1.39 24.34 -8.45
C GLN A 283 -2.26 23.46 -7.55
N SER A 284 -1.88 22.19 -7.46
CA SER A 284 -2.51 21.17 -6.63
C SER A 284 -1.85 21.11 -5.25
N ARG A 285 -2.31 20.18 -4.42
CA ARG A 285 -1.69 19.88 -3.13
C ARG A 285 -1.97 18.44 -2.70
N PHE A 286 -0.99 17.81 -2.08
CA PHE A 286 -1.26 16.61 -1.29
C PHE A 286 -1.82 17.03 0.06
N GLN A 287 -2.90 16.37 0.47
CA GLN A 287 -3.34 16.36 1.85
C GLN A 287 -2.83 15.08 2.50
N ASN A 288 -2.12 15.24 3.62
CA ASN A 288 -1.68 14.17 4.48
C ASN A 288 -2.40 14.30 5.82
N GLY A 289 -2.78 13.17 6.40
CA GLY A 289 -3.31 13.12 7.76
C GLY A 289 -2.26 13.52 8.77
N VAL A 290 -2.62 14.37 9.73
CA VAL A 290 -1.84 14.64 10.92
C VAL A 290 -2.78 14.67 12.12
N LEU A 291 -2.50 13.81 13.09
CA LEU A 291 -3.22 13.72 14.35
C LEU A 291 -2.18 13.53 15.46
N ASP A 292 -2.20 14.45 16.42
CA ASP A 292 -1.44 14.38 17.67
C ASP A 292 -2.44 14.05 18.78
N LEU A 293 -2.44 12.80 19.27
CA LEU A 293 -3.42 12.33 20.24
C LEU A 293 -3.28 13.03 21.60
N ASP A 294 -2.06 13.46 21.95
CA ASP A 294 -1.77 14.20 23.19
C ASP A 294 -2.40 15.61 23.17
N LYS A 295 -2.79 16.11 21.98
CA LYS A 295 -3.41 17.43 21.77
C LYS A 295 -4.78 17.35 21.11
N LYS A 296 -5.44 16.19 21.13
CA LYS A 296 -6.74 15.93 20.47
C LYS A 296 -7.78 17.03 20.70
N ASP A 297 -7.86 17.58 21.90
CA ASP A 297 -8.85 18.61 22.29
C ASP A 297 -8.55 20.00 21.70
N GLU A 298 -7.31 20.23 21.23
CA GLU A 298 -6.88 21.42 20.48
C GLU A 298 -7.00 21.24 18.96
N VAL A 299 -7.33 20.04 18.47
CA VAL A 299 -7.34 19.73 17.03
C VAL A 299 -8.56 20.34 16.35
N THR A 300 -8.35 21.50 15.71
CA THR A 300 -9.27 22.10 14.75
C THR A 300 -8.94 21.75 13.28
N ARG A 301 -7.82 21.07 13.06
CA ARG A 301 -7.24 20.80 11.72
C ARG A 301 -6.47 19.48 11.70
N LEU A 302 -6.92 18.55 10.86
CA LEU A 302 -6.42 17.20 10.66
C LEU A 302 -5.55 17.04 9.40
N THR A 303 -5.39 18.07 8.55
CA THR A 303 -4.59 17.93 7.31
C THR A 303 -3.41 18.88 7.17
N THR A 304 -2.21 18.34 6.98
CA THR A 304 -1.08 19.08 6.41
C THR A 304 -1.16 19.08 4.89
N LYS A 305 -0.62 20.14 4.27
CA LYS A 305 -0.82 20.45 2.84
C LYS A 305 0.55 20.66 2.21
N PHE A 306 0.92 19.81 1.25
CA PHE A 306 2.18 19.90 0.50
C PHE A 306 1.90 20.36 -0.93
N PRO A 307 2.49 21.47 -1.42
CA PRO A 307 2.27 21.95 -2.79
C PRO A 307 2.65 20.90 -3.84
N ALA A 308 1.85 20.78 -4.89
CA ALA A 308 2.09 19.84 -5.98
C ALA A 308 1.62 20.43 -7.32
N ARG A 309 2.12 19.91 -8.44
CA ARG A 309 1.52 20.18 -9.76
C ARG A 309 0.44 19.14 -10.03
N GLY A 310 -0.79 19.60 -10.28
CA GLY A 310 -1.87 18.75 -10.77
C GLY A 310 -2.01 18.86 -12.28
N GLU A 311 -2.35 17.76 -12.93
CA GLU A 311 -2.59 17.63 -14.37
C GLU A 311 -3.87 16.80 -14.58
N PHE A 312 -4.73 17.23 -15.50
CA PHE A 312 -5.86 16.42 -15.93
C PHE A 312 -5.44 15.61 -17.15
N ALA A 313 -5.05 14.35 -16.92
CA ALA A 313 -4.50 13.46 -17.93
C ALA A 313 -5.55 13.02 -18.97
N GLY A 314 -6.84 13.07 -18.62
CA GLY A 314 -7.95 12.75 -19.52
C GLY A 314 -9.04 11.92 -18.85
N VAL A 315 -9.88 11.27 -19.65
CA VAL A 315 -10.97 10.42 -19.18
C VAL A 315 -10.72 8.96 -19.53
N GLU A 316 -11.08 8.06 -18.63
CA GLU A 316 -11.06 6.61 -18.87
C GLU A 316 -12.04 5.91 -17.93
N TRP A 317 -12.54 4.75 -18.33
CA TRP A 317 -13.28 3.88 -17.44
C TRP A 317 -12.32 3.24 -16.41
N GLU A 318 -12.73 3.22 -15.16
CA GLU A 318 -12.05 2.52 -14.06
C GLU A 318 -13.10 2.00 -13.08
N MET A 319 -12.99 0.73 -12.71
CA MET A 319 -13.88 0.01 -11.80
C MET A 319 -15.36 0.05 -12.22
N GLY A 320 -15.63 0.09 -13.52
CA GLY A 320 -17.00 0.16 -14.06
C GLY A 320 -17.62 1.56 -14.05
N HIS A 321 -16.87 2.61 -13.71
CA HIS A 321 -17.33 4.01 -13.70
C HIS A 321 -16.56 4.87 -14.73
N PRO A 322 -17.22 5.83 -15.41
CA PRO A 322 -16.54 6.79 -16.27
C PRO A 322 -15.77 7.79 -15.41
N CYS A 323 -14.44 7.76 -15.45
CA CYS A 323 -13.61 8.52 -14.53
C CYS A 323 -12.83 9.64 -15.22
N ALA A 324 -12.66 10.76 -14.50
CA ALA A 324 -11.58 11.69 -14.74
C ALA A 324 -10.29 11.14 -14.11
N LYS A 325 -9.21 11.10 -14.90
CA LYS A 325 -7.87 10.72 -14.47
C LYS A 325 -7.06 11.97 -14.16
N ILE A 326 -6.74 12.17 -12.88
CA ILE A 326 -5.91 13.27 -12.40
C ILE A 326 -4.54 12.71 -12.03
N LYS A 327 -3.47 13.43 -12.36
CA LYS A 327 -2.11 13.14 -11.90
C LYS A 327 -1.59 14.31 -11.07
N ASN A 328 -1.19 14.05 -9.83
CA ASN A 328 -0.48 15.03 -8.98
C ASN A 328 0.99 14.60 -8.88
N VAL A 329 1.93 15.56 -8.95
CA VAL A 329 3.37 15.30 -8.85
C VAL A 329 4.08 16.36 -8.00
N ILE A 330 4.98 15.90 -7.12
CA ILE A 330 6.12 16.66 -6.59
C ILE A 330 7.39 16.12 -7.24
N ALA A 331 8.17 17.01 -7.85
CA ALA A 331 9.49 16.68 -8.37
C ALA A 331 10.58 16.81 -7.27
N SER A 332 11.62 15.99 -7.41
CA SER A 332 12.83 15.95 -6.59
C SER A 332 13.35 17.34 -6.20
N GLY A 333 13.67 17.52 -4.91
CA GLY A 333 14.31 18.75 -4.39
C GLY A 333 13.36 19.72 -3.69
N THR A 334 12.08 19.38 -3.54
CA THR A 334 11.15 20.18 -2.73
C THR A 334 11.31 19.81 -1.26
N THR A 335 12.02 20.64 -0.46
CA THR A 335 12.10 20.48 1.00
C THR A 335 10.68 20.35 1.56
N SER A 336 10.40 19.26 2.28
CA SER A 336 9.09 19.08 2.89
C SER A 336 8.79 20.23 3.85
N MET A 337 7.49 20.57 4.04
CA MET A 337 7.09 21.56 5.06
C MET A 337 7.66 21.21 6.44
N GLU A 338 7.77 19.92 6.71
CA GLU A 338 8.40 19.35 7.89
C GLU A 338 9.91 19.58 7.92
N GLY A 339 10.63 19.35 6.83
CA GLY A 339 12.05 19.70 6.70
C GLY A 339 12.32 21.20 6.91
N LYS A 340 11.44 22.09 6.44
CA LYS A 340 11.51 23.53 6.73
C LYS A 340 11.22 23.86 8.19
N GLN A 341 10.31 23.14 8.85
CA GLN A 341 10.02 23.31 10.29
C GLN A 341 11.11 22.70 11.18
N LEU A 342 11.76 21.61 10.76
CA LEU A 342 12.90 20.98 11.41
C LEU A 342 14.16 21.85 11.27
N GLN A 343 14.37 22.45 10.10
CA GLN A 343 15.39 23.48 9.87
C GLN A 343 15.19 24.70 10.78
N ALA A 344 13.95 25.18 10.92
CA ALA A 344 13.61 26.26 11.86
C ALA A 344 13.73 25.87 13.35
N ARG A 345 13.78 24.56 13.67
CA ARG A 345 14.01 24.02 15.02
C ARG A 345 15.46 23.54 15.24
N GLY A 346 16.39 23.86 14.34
CA GLY A 346 17.81 23.53 14.48
C GLY A 346 18.15 22.03 14.39
N SER A 347 17.27 21.22 13.80
CA SER A 347 17.50 19.77 13.60
C SER A 347 18.18 19.49 12.25
N ALA A 348 19.09 18.51 12.21
CA ALA A 348 20.02 18.23 11.10
C ALA A 348 19.40 17.61 9.81
N PHE A 349 18.11 17.84 9.54
CA PHE A 349 17.35 17.18 8.47
C PHE A 349 16.92 18.15 7.35
N ALA A 350 17.89 18.83 6.75
CA ALA A 350 17.66 19.85 5.71
C ALA A 350 17.68 19.31 4.26
N ASP A 351 18.28 18.13 4.03
CA ASP A 351 18.61 17.59 2.69
C ASP A 351 17.64 16.49 2.19
N ASP A 352 16.52 16.23 2.87
CA ASP A 352 15.59 15.14 2.51
C ASP A 352 14.98 15.35 1.10
N LYS A 353 15.38 14.52 0.14
CA LYS A 353 14.82 14.52 -1.22
C LYS A 353 13.52 13.72 -1.21
N VAL A 354 12.40 14.40 -1.48
CA VAL A 354 11.08 13.77 -1.62
C VAL A 354 10.65 13.78 -3.09
N GLU A 355 10.24 12.62 -3.59
CA GLU A 355 9.52 12.44 -4.84
C GLU A 355 8.15 11.83 -4.53
N LEU A 356 7.07 12.39 -5.09
CA LEU A 356 5.72 11.91 -4.81
C LEU A 356 4.85 12.03 -6.06
N VAL A 357 4.26 10.91 -6.48
CA VAL A 357 3.32 10.82 -7.61
C VAL A 357 2.01 10.23 -7.11
N GLU A 358 0.89 10.82 -7.51
CA GLU A 358 -0.43 10.27 -7.26
C GLU A 358 -1.26 10.28 -8.54
N THR A 359 -1.92 9.16 -8.83
CA THR A 359 -2.94 9.07 -9.89
C THR A 359 -4.29 8.80 -9.26
N ILE A 360 -5.27 9.65 -9.55
CA ILE A 360 -6.62 9.59 -9.00
C ILE A 360 -7.60 9.28 -10.13
N TRP A 361 -8.52 8.35 -9.87
CA TRP A 361 -9.67 8.05 -10.71
C TRP A 361 -10.94 8.54 -10.00
N PHE A 362 -11.47 9.65 -10.51
CA PHE A 362 -12.65 10.32 -9.97
C PHE A 362 -13.87 10.01 -10.85
N ALA A 363 -14.82 9.25 -10.31
CA ALA A 363 -16.04 8.82 -11.02
C ALA A 363 -16.97 10.01 -11.28
N LEU A 364 -17.22 10.32 -12.55
CA LEU A 364 -17.98 11.50 -13.00
C LEU A 364 -19.48 11.37 -12.75
N ASP A 365 -20.00 10.15 -12.84
CA ASP A 365 -21.37 9.78 -12.51
C ASP A 365 -21.65 9.93 -11.01
N ARG A 366 -20.84 9.29 -10.16
CA ARG A 366 -21.03 9.25 -8.71
C ARG A 366 -20.51 10.48 -7.98
N GLY A 367 -19.54 11.20 -8.53
CA GLY A 367 -18.89 12.33 -7.86
C GLY A 367 -18.04 11.90 -6.66
N VAL A 368 -17.33 10.77 -6.77
CA VAL A 368 -16.47 10.22 -5.71
C VAL A 368 -15.17 9.69 -6.32
N ILE A 369 -14.14 9.48 -5.51
CA ILE A 369 -12.98 8.70 -5.93
C ILE A 369 -13.36 7.22 -5.91
N VAL A 370 -13.05 6.49 -6.98
CA VAL A 370 -13.12 5.02 -7.00
C VAL A 370 -11.76 4.39 -6.75
N LYS A 371 -10.68 5.10 -7.11
CA LYS A 371 -9.30 4.64 -6.90
C LYS A 371 -8.33 5.82 -6.80
N SER A 372 -7.33 5.72 -5.93
CA SER A 372 -6.13 6.56 -5.94
C SER A 372 -4.91 5.68 -5.73
N MET A 373 -3.83 5.92 -6.47
CA MET A 373 -2.55 5.26 -6.32
C MET A 373 -1.50 6.32 -6.05
N ARG A 374 -0.84 6.24 -4.90
CA ARG A 374 0.19 7.19 -4.45
C ARG A 374 1.50 6.45 -4.23
N ASP A 375 2.52 6.83 -4.98
CA ASP A 375 3.89 6.35 -4.82
C ASP A 375 4.75 7.50 -4.26
N MET A 376 5.50 7.23 -3.20
CA MET A 376 6.36 8.18 -2.51
C MET A 376 7.76 7.58 -2.34
N THR A 377 8.79 8.36 -2.63
CA THR A 377 10.19 8.04 -2.32
C THR A 377 10.77 9.18 -1.49
N ILE A 378 11.40 8.85 -0.36
CA ILE A 378 12.11 9.79 0.51
C ILE A 378 13.55 9.30 0.64
N ASP A 379 14.51 10.10 0.20
CA ASP A 379 15.94 9.86 0.39
C ASP A 379 16.47 10.79 1.49
N ARG A 380 16.69 10.23 2.68
CA ARG A 380 17.21 10.92 3.86
C ARG A 380 18.70 10.68 4.03
N LYS A 381 19.48 11.72 4.24
CA LYS A 381 20.92 11.62 4.49
C LYS A 381 21.18 10.97 5.86
N MET A 382 22.06 9.97 5.91
CA MET A 382 22.54 9.38 7.16
C MET A 382 23.82 10.08 7.61
N GLU A 383 23.83 10.64 8.81
CA GLU A 383 25.06 11.12 9.44
C GLU A 383 25.80 9.94 10.09
N SER A 384 27.09 9.80 9.78
CA SER A 384 27.94 8.73 10.29
C SER A 384 28.38 9.02 11.72
N GLN A 385 27.47 8.91 12.70
CA GLN A 385 27.81 9.03 14.11
C GLN A 385 28.40 7.70 14.61
N GLY A 386 29.69 7.71 14.96
CA GLY A 386 30.37 6.51 15.44
C GLY A 386 29.97 6.16 16.87
N GLY A 387 29.19 5.10 17.05
CA GLY A 387 28.96 4.48 18.37
C GLY A 387 27.62 3.77 18.51
N GLY A 388 27.65 2.46 18.77
CA GLY A 388 26.51 1.69 19.30
C GLY A 388 25.48 1.20 18.27
N LEU A 389 25.35 -0.12 18.14
CA LEU A 389 24.28 -0.75 17.36
C LEU A 389 22.94 -0.69 18.11
N GLY A 390 22.10 0.29 17.76
CA GLY A 390 20.66 0.26 18.00
C GLY A 390 19.92 0.26 16.66
N GLY A 391 19.04 -0.72 16.43
CA GLY A 391 18.30 -0.85 15.17
C GLY A 391 17.34 0.32 14.93
N PRO A 392 17.17 0.80 13.68
CA PRO A 392 16.33 1.96 13.41
C PRO A 392 14.84 1.61 13.55
N SER A 393 14.13 2.38 14.38
CA SER A 393 12.67 2.37 14.45
C SER A 393 12.06 2.76 13.11
N GLY A 394 11.02 2.02 12.70
CA GLY A 394 10.27 2.33 11.49
C GLY A 394 9.58 3.71 11.59
N PRO A 395 9.54 4.52 10.53
CA PRO A 395 8.90 5.82 10.58
C PRO A 395 7.38 5.65 10.53
N GLY A 396 6.76 5.79 11.70
CA GLY A 396 5.36 6.19 11.81
C GLY A 396 5.11 7.55 11.13
N GLY A 397 3.84 7.89 10.97
CA GLY A 397 3.42 9.16 10.37
C GLY A 397 3.98 10.41 11.08
N PRO A 398 3.94 11.58 10.42
CA PRO A 398 4.61 12.80 10.88
C PRO A 398 3.98 13.39 12.15
N THR A 399 4.58 13.12 13.31
CA THR A 399 4.20 13.68 14.62
C THR A 399 5.41 14.31 15.31
N GLY A 400 5.44 15.65 15.37
CA GLY A 400 6.55 16.42 15.94
C GLY A 400 6.23 17.07 17.29
N GLY A 401 6.39 16.33 18.39
CA GLY A 401 6.41 16.88 19.75
C GLY A 401 7.70 17.66 20.04
N PRO A 402 7.67 18.82 20.72
CA PRO A 402 8.88 19.53 21.15
C PRO A 402 9.52 18.85 22.37
N PRO A 403 10.86 18.74 22.47
CA PRO A 403 11.51 18.16 23.64
C PRO A 403 11.25 18.96 24.92
N GLY A 404 10.83 18.27 25.98
CA GLY A 404 10.66 18.84 27.31
C GLY A 404 11.96 19.43 27.84
N ARG A 405 11.91 20.68 28.31
CA ARG A 405 13.08 21.45 28.74
C ARG A 405 13.55 21.00 30.13
N GLY A 406 14.45 20.02 30.17
CA GLY A 406 15.11 19.56 31.40
C GLY A 406 15.78 20.71 32.15
N ARG A 407 15.35 20.95 33.39
CA ARG A 407 15.87 22.02 34.25
C ARG A 407 17.13 21.52 35.00
N PRO A 408 18.20 22.33 35.16
CA PRO A 408 19.41 21.87 35.85
C PRO A 408 19.15 21.58 37.33
N GLY A 409 19.68 20.46 37.82
CA GLY A 409 19.64 20.10 39.24
C GLY A 409 20.68 20.87 40.05
N VAL A 410 20.22 21.59 41.08
CA VAL A 410 21.04 22.20 42.14
C VAL A 410 20.22 22.11 43.43
N GLY A 411 20.82 21.64 44.53
CA GLY A 411 20.14 21.68 45.85
C GLY A 411 20.42 20.49 46.77
N THR A 412 21.66 20.33 47.22
CA THR A 412 21.98 19.57 48.44
C THR A 412 21.61 20.38 49.68
N GLY A 413 20.90 19.79 50.66
CA GLY A 413 20.82 20.37 52.01
C GLY A 413 19.64 19.93 52.90
N GLY A 414 19.96 19.38 54.08
CA GLY A 414 19.08 19.23 55.27
C GLY A 414 17.89 18.26 55.11
N GLY A 415 17.45 17.48 56.12
CA GLY A 415 17.67 17.53 57.56
C GLY A 415 16.88 16.38 58.25
N PRO A 416 16.82 16.32 59.60
CA PRO A 416 17.06 15.03 60.29
C PRO A 416 15.90 14.45 61.14
N GLY A 417 16.06 13.19 61.54
CA GLY A 417 15.30 12.49 62.60
C GLY A 417 14.83 11.09 62.15
N GLY A 418 14.89 10.00 62.93
CA GLY A 418 15.44 9.80 64.28
C GLY A 418 14.51 8.95 65.17
N ALA A 419 14.78 7.65 65.32
CA ALA A 419 14.27 6.77 66.39
C ALA A 419 14.88 5.35 66.27
N ALA A 420 14.90 4.57 67.37
CA ALA A 420 15.65 3.32 67.52
C ALA A 420 14.72 2.08 67.77
N PRO A 421 15.25 0.83 67.91
CA PRO A 421 14.51 -0.47 67.82
C PRO A 421 13.97 -0.91 69.22
N PRO A 422 13.65 -2.21 69.60
CA PRO A 422 13.74 -3.56 68.96
C PRO A 422 12.45 -4.43 69.23
N PRO A 423 12.41 -5.77 69.54
CA PRO A 423 13.32 -6.95 69.36
C PRO A 423 12.69 -8.32 68.91
N GLY A 424 13.54 -9.29 68.47
CA GLY A 424 13.56 -10.69 68.97
C GLY A 424 12.97 -11.89 68.18
N GLY A 425 13.72 -13.02 68.12
CA GLY A 425 13.26 -14.41 67.76
C GLY A 425 13.90 -15.07 66.51
N VAL A 426 15.07 -15.76 66.55
CA VAL A 426 15.32 -17.20 66.85
C VAL A 426 14.60 -18.20 65.90
N GLY A 427 15.23 -19.15 65.18
CA GLY A 427 16.66 -19.51 65.00
C GLY A 427 16.90 -20.74 64.07
N GLN A 428 18.20 -21.06 63.79
CA GLN A 428 18.88 -22.31 63.28
C GLN A 428 18.10 -23.37 62.43
N THR A 429 18.62 -23.98 61.35
CA THR A 429 19.88 -24.77 61.12
C THR A 429 20.02 -25.02 59.59
N GLY A 430 21.15 -25.34 58.91
CA GLY A 430 22.49 -25.81 59.28
C GLY A 430 23.46 -25.86 58.06
N LEU A 431 24.67 -26.40 58.25
CA LEU A 431 25.87 -26.41 57.35
C LEU A 431 26.42 -27.87 57.21
N PRO A 432 27.32 -28.28 56.27
CA PRO A 432 28.67 -27.70 56.00
C PRO A 432 29.16 -27.69 54.51
N GLY A 433 30.10 -26.81 54.11
CA GLY A 433 31.57 -27.03 54.10
C GLY A 433 32.07 -27.38 52.66
N ARG A 434 33.26 -27.03 52.13
CA ARG A 434 34.59 -26.65 52.67
C ARG A 434 35.46 -26.04 51.51
N GLY A 435 36.35 -25.06 51.76
CA GLY A 435 37.29 -24.46 50.76
C GLY A 435 38.65 -25.23 50.65
N PRO A 436 39.83 -24.60 50.40
CA PRO A 436 40.14 -23.16 50.13
C PRO A 436 41.35 -22.81 49.18
N GLY A 437 41.56 -21.51 48.86
CA GLY A 437 42.88 -20.86 48.61
C GLY A 437 43.66 -21.13 47.29
N GLN A 438 44.83 -20.51 46.98
CA GLN A 438 45.43 -19.19 47.29
C GLN A 438 46.76 -18.98 46.47
N GLY A 439 47.07 -17.75 46.01
CA GLY A 439 48.41 -17.30 45.51
C GLY A 439 48.81 -17.70 44.07
N ARG A 440 49.94 -17.28 43.46
CA ARG A 440 50.87 -16.11 43.53
C ARG A 440 52.10 -16.46 42.64
N GLY A 441 52.67 -15.52 41.88
CA GLY A 441 54.00 -15.64 41.20
C GLY A 441 53.98 -16.38 39.84
N GLN A 442 54.55 -15.91 38.73
CA GLN A 442 55.87 -15.32 38.42
C GLN A 442 56.95 -16.38 38.10
N GLY A 443 57.45 -16.40 36.85
CA GLY A 443 58.55 -17.26 36.41
C GLY A 443 58.73 -17.30 34.89
N GLY A 444 59.94 -17.00 34.40
CA GLY A 444 60.31 -16.91 32.98
C GLY A 444 61.02 -18.15 32.40
N PRO A 445 61.75 -18.00 31.27
CA PRO A 445 61.96 -19.06 30.26
C PRO A 445 63.39 -19.70 30.35
N PRO A 446 63.88 -20.57 29.41
CA PRO A 446 64.34 -20.14 28.06
C PRO A 446 64.38 -21.18 26.88
N ALA A 447 64.63 -20.64 25.68
CA ALA A 447 65.45 -21.14 24.55
C ALA A 447 65.03 -22.33 23.64
N GLY A 448 65.25 -22.17 22.32
CA GLY A 448 65.08 -23.22 21.30
C GLY A 448 65.13 -22.84 19.80
N PHE A 449 66.21 -22.15 19.36
CA PHE A 449 66.86 -22.21 18.01
C PHE A 449 66.09 -22.12 16.66
N GLY A 450 66.49 -21.14 15.82
CA GLY A 450 66.40 -21.15 14.34
C GLY A 450 67.79 -21.46 13.71
N PRO A 451 68.27 -20.82 12.62
CA PRO A 451 67.71 -19.84 11.65
C PRO A 451 67.62 -20.52 10.23
N PRO A 452 68.00 -19.97 9.04
CA PRO A 452 68.15 -18.60 8.47
C PRO A 452 67.28 -18.36 7.19
N GLY A 453 67.35 -17.24 6.43
CA GLY A 453 67.90 -15.90 6.72
C GLY A 453 68.07 -15.00 5.46
N GLY A 454 67.96 -13.67 5.65
CA GLY A 454 68.30 -12.59 4.68
C GLY A 454 67.11 -12.00 3.88
N PHE A 455 66.98 -10.68 3.60
CA PHE A 455 67.83 -9.50 3.88
C PHE A 455 66.98 -8.20 3.83
N GLY A 456 67.35 -7.17 4.62
CA GLY A 456 67.24 -5.73 4.22
C GLY A 456 65.92 -4.94 4.42
N ALA A 457 65.94 -3.96 5.33
CA ALA A 457 65.11 -2.73 5.33
C ALA A 457 65.95 -1.56 4.70
N PRO A 458 65.48 -0.30 4.49
CA PRO A 458 64.27 0.36 5.01
C PRO A 458 63.47 1.26 4.03
N GLY A 459 62.31 1.78 4.46
CA GLY A 459 61.59 2.85 3.74
C GLY A 459 60.19 3.14 4.29
N GLY A 460 60.05 4.11 5.20
CA GLY A 460 58.77 4.41 5.85
C GLY A 460 57.81 5.23 4.97
N GLY A 461 56.69 4.63 4.57
CA GLY A 461 55.55 5.33 3.95
C GLY A 461 54.35 5.40 4.90
N ARG A 462 54.13 6.54 5.56
CA ARG A 462 52.88 6.81 6.32
C ARG A 462 51.71 7.02 5.36
N GLY A 463 51.18 5.94 4.80
CA GLY A 463 49.90 5.93 4.08
C GLY A 463 48.72 5.94 5.04
N ALA A 464 48.44 7.09 5.66
CA ALA A 464 47.20 7.27 6.42
C ALA A 464 46.03 7.27 5.44
N GLY A 465 45.42 6.09 5.24
CA GLY A 465 44.20 5.92 4.46
C GLY A 465 43.01 6.58 5.14
N GLN A 466 42.94 7.92 5.04
CA GLN A 466 41.80 8.71 5.48
C GLN A 466 40.62 8.42 4.56
N GLY A 467 39.89 7.34 4.87
CA GLY A 467 38.64 7.01 4.18
C GLY A 467 37.71 8.21 4.29
N THR A 468 37.43 8.84 3.15
CA THR A 468 36.41 9.89 3.09
C THR A 468 35.09 9.29 3.57
N PRO A 469 34.38 9.92 4.52
CA PRO A 469 33.13 9.36 5.03
C PRO A 469 32.14 9.28 3.87
N GLN A 470 31.85 8.05 3.42
CA GLN A 470 30.90 7.85 2.34
C GLN A 470 29.52 8.21 2.84
N VAL A 471 28.97 9.31 2.31
CA VAL A 471 27.61 9.75 2.62
C VAL A 471 26.64 8.67 2.16
N GLN A 472 26.01 8.00 3.11
CA GLN A 472 24.91 7.07 2.89
C GLN A 472 23.58 7.81 3.03
N TYR A 473 22.55 7.27 2.39
CA TYR A 473 21.17 7.76 2.48
C TYR A 473 20.25 6.58 2.80
N LEU A 474 19.30 6.80 3.69
CA LEU A 474 18.16 5.93 3.92
C LEU A 474 17.08 6.27 2.90
N ARG A 475 16.83 5.35 1.96
CA ARG A 475 15.73 5.43 0.99
C ARG A 475 14.51 4.71 1.55
N ILE A 476 13.42 5.44 1.74
CA ILE A 476 12.11 4.92 2.09
C ILE A 476 11.25 5.00 0.83
N ARG A 477 10.70 3.87 0.39
CA ARG A 477 9.67 3.81 -0.66
C ARG A 477 8.35 3.38 -0.05
N GLN A 478 7.29 4.14 -0.32
CA GLN A 478 5.93 3.79 0.09
C GLN A 478 5.02 3.80 -1.13
N GLN A 479 4.23 2.74 -1.29
CA GLN A 479 3.11 2.68 -2.21
C GLN A 479 1.82 2.56 -1.40
N THR A 480 0.83 3.40 -1.74
CA THR A 480 -0.47 3.41 -1.10
C THR A 480 -1.56 3.37 -2.18
N ILE A 481 -2.43 2.35 -2.15
CA ILE A 481 -3.52 2.17 -3.11
C ILE A 481 -4.84 2.24 -2.37
N PHE A 482 -5.59 3.32 -2.57
CA PHE A 482 -6.90 3.57 -1.99
C PHE A 482 -7.97 3.18 -3.01
N THR A 483 -8.86 2.24 -2.69
CA THR A 483 -9.82 1.66 -3.63
C THR A 483 -11.20 1.53 -3.01
N LEU A 484 -12.25 2.00 -3.69
CA LEU A 484 -13.63 1.87 -3.24
C LEU A 484 -14.05 0.39 -3.28
N GLU A 485 -14.66 -0.12 -2.20
CA GLU A 485 -15.22 -1.47 -2.20
C GLU A 485 -16.45 -1.55 -3.12
N LYS A 486 -16.65 -2.73 -3.71
CA LYS A 486 -17.78 -3.05 -4.60
C LYS A 486 -18.98 -3.56 -3.82
#